data_AF-A0A4Q7U1M3-F1
#
_entry.id   AF-A0A4Q7U1M3-F1
#
_cell.length_a   1.000
_cell.length_b   1.000
_cell.length_c   1.000
_cell.angle_alpha   90.00
_cell.angle_beta   90.00
_cell.angle_gamma   90.00
#
_symmetry.space_group_name_H-M   'P 1'
#
loop_
_entity.id
_entity.type
_entity.pdbx_description
1 polymer ?
#
loop_
_entity_poly.entity_id
_entity_poly.type
_entity_poly.pdbx_seq_one_letter_code
_entity_poly.pdbx_strand_id
1 'polypeptide(L)' 'MSKAPKSGKSRNDRAKKKQDAPSPQARRKQVIVGLVMGAAMGVLIAALTQFWLWLPAGLALGLATGVIMKPPAE' A
#
# COMPACT_ATOMS: atom_id res chain seq x y z
N MET A 1 -4.29 44.27 33.59
CA MET A 1 -3.29 43.32 33.05
C MET A 1 -3.71 41.91 33.41
N SER A 2 -3.96 41.03 32.43
CA SER A 2 -3.77 39.56 32.51
C SER A 2 -4.08 38.97 31.13
N LYS A 3 -3.04 38.39 30.52
CA LYS A 3 -2.99 37.93 29.13
C LYS A 3 -3.76 36.61 28.95
N ALA A 4 -4.46 36.48 27.83
CA ALA A 4 -5.11 35.24 27.38
C ALA A 4 -4.09 34.09 27.23
N PRO A 5 -4.40 32.85 27.66
CA PRO A 5 -3.58 31.70 27.34
C PRO A 5 -3.79 31.30 25.86
N LYS A 6 -2.72 31.43 25.08
CA LYS A 6 -2.63 30.98 23.69
C LYS A 6 -2.85 29.46 23.62
N SER A 7 -4.01 29.05 23.11
CA SER A 7 -4.27 27.68 22.63
C SER A 7 -3.52 27.40 21.32
N GLY A 8 -2.20 27.39 21.39
CA GLY A 8 -1.30 27.20 20.24
C GLY A 8 -1.05 25.74 19.85
N LYS A 9 -1.86 24.78 20.32
CA LYS A 9 -1.58 23.34 20.23
C LYS A 9 -2.65 22.54 19.49
N SER A 10 -3.05 23.02 18.31
CA SER A 10 -4.02 22.29 17.46
C SER A 10 -3.79 22.46 15.95
N ARG A 11 -3.01 23.47 15.51
CA ARG A 11 -2.66 23.62 14.09
C ARG A 11 -1.49 22.76 13.64
N ASN A 12 -0.56 22.45 14.55
CA ASN A 12 0.66 21.70 14.20
C ASN A 12 0.40 20.20 14.02
N ASP A 13 -0.60 19.64 14.72
CA ASP A 13 -0.94 18.21 14.62
C ASP A 13 -1.69 17.86 13.31
N ARG A 14 -2.36 18.84 12.69
CA ARG A 14 -3.00 18.67 11.36
C ARG A 14 -2.02 18.77 10.20
N ALA A 15 -0.90 19.48 10.36
CA ALA A 15 0.12 19.60 9.32
C ALA A 15 0.97 18.33 9.19
N LYS A 16 1.26 17.66 10.31
CA LYS A 16 1.99 16.39 10.33
C LYS A 16 1.25 15.28 9.58
N LYS A 17 -0.07 15.21 9.74
CA LYS A 17 -0.95 14.23 9.08
C LYS A 17 -1.11 14.41 7.55
N LYS A 18 -0.57 15.49 6.97
CA LYS A 18 -0.56 15.73 5.51
C LYS A 18 0.78 15.39 4.84
N GLN A 19 1.84 15.17 5.62
CA GLN A 19 3.14 14.76 5.11
C GLN A 19 3.27 13.23 4.98
N ASP A 20 2.47 12.47 5.72
CA ASP A 20 2.40 11.00 5.64
C ASP A 20 1.52 10.49 4.48
N ALA A 21 1.41 11.27 3.39
CA ALA A 21 0.87 10.74 2.15
C ALA A 21 2.01 9.94 1.51
N PRO A 22 1.92 8.60 1.41
CA PRO A 22 2.97 7.77 0.86
C PRO A 22 3.38 8.33 -0.49
N SER A 23 4.70 8.51 -0.69
CA SER A 23 5.19 9.07 -1.94
C SER A 23 4.62 8.25 -3.12
N PRO A 24 4.24 8.88 -4.24
CA PRO A 24 3.71 8.16 -5.40
C PRO A 24 4.63 7.03 -5.90
N GLN A 25 5.94 7.13 -5.60
CA GLN A 25 6.94 6.12 -5.89
C GLN A 25 6.80 4.87 -5.01
N ALA A 26 6.54 5.01 -3.71
CA ALA A 26 6.29 3.89 -2.80
C ALA A 26 5.03 3.10 -3.22
N ARG A 27 3.99 3.82 -3.66
CA ARG A 27 2.75 3.21 -4.17
C ARG A 27 3.00 2.38 -5.44
N ARG A 28 3.81 2.90 -6.37
CA ARG A 28 4.22 2.15 -7.58
C ARG A 28 5.04 0.90 -7.23
N LYS A 29 6.02 1.03 -6.32
CA LYS A 29 6.83 -0.12 -5.88
C LYS A 29 5.95 -1.21 -5.24
N GLN A 30 4.97 -0.84 -4.42
CA GLN A 30 4.09 -1.81 -3.79
C GLN A 30 3.19 -2.54 -4.80
N VAL A 31 2.66 -1.84 -5.81
CA VAL A 31 1.91 -2.49 -6.90
C VAL A 31 2.78 -3.48 -7.65
N ILE A 32 4.04 -3.12 -7.94
CA ILE A 32 5.00 -4.00 -8.61
C ILE A 32 5.32 -5.23 -7.74
N VAL A 33 5.55 -5.05 -6.43
CA VAL A 33 5.82 -6.18 -5.52
C VAL A 33 4.60 -7.09 -5.40
N GLY A 34 3.40 -6.52 -5.26
CA GLY A 34 2.15 -7.29 -5.23
C GLY A 34 1.94 -8.09 -6.51
N LEU A 35 2.18 -7.47 -7.68
CA LEU A 35 2.09 -8.13 -8.98
C LEU A 35 3.09 -9.29 -9.10
N VAL A 36 4.36 -9.05 -8.76
CA VAL A 36 5.42 -10.07 -8.83
C VAL A 36 5.10 -11.24 -7.89
N MET A 37 4.67 -10.95 -6.67
CA MET A 37 4.37 -11.99 -5.70
C MET A 37 3.11 -12.79 -6.08
N GLY A 38 2.08 -12.12 -6.60
CA GLY A 38 0.89 -12.78 -7.13
C GLY A 38 1.19 -13.64 -8.37
N ALA A 39 2.06 -13.16 -9.27
CA ALA A 39 2.51 -13.95 -10.42
C ALA A 39 3.31 -15.17 -9.99
N ALA A 40 4.26 -15.02 -9.04
CA ALA A 40 5.06 -16.12 -8.52
C ALA A 40 4.19 -17.20 -7.87
N MET A 41 3.23 -16.80 -7.02
CA MET A 41 2.30 -17.74 -6.39
C MET A 41 1.32 -18.36 -7.40
N GLY A 42 0.84 -17.59 -8.38
CA GLY A 42 0.00 -18.11 -9.46
C GLY A 42 0.70 -19.18 -10.30
N VAL A 43 1.98 -18.97 -10.61
CA VAL A 43 2.82 -19.95 -11.33
C VAL A 43 3.08 -21.18 -10.45
N LEU A 44 3.40 -21.00 -9.17
CA LEU A 44 3.63 -22.10 -8.23
C LEU A 44 2.39 -23.00 -8.10
N ILE A 45 1.21 -22.40 -7.93
CA ILE A 45 -0.06 -23.14 -7.82
C ILE A 45 -0.43 -23.79 -9.17
N ALA A 46 -0.26 -23.07 -10.28
CA ALA A 46 -0.52 -23.63 -11.61
C ALA A 46 0.39 -24.83 -11.91
N ALA A 47 1.66 -24.78 -11.50
CA ALA A 47 2.60 -25.88 -11.66
C ALA A 47 2.20 -27.10 -10.82
N LEU A 48 1.79 -26.89 -9.55
CA LEU A 48 1.36 -27.96 -8.66
C LEU A 48 0.04 -28.60 -9.09
N THR A 49 -0.89 -27.81 -9.60
CA THR A 49 -2.24 -28.28 -9.99
C THR A 49 -2.36 -28.67 -11.46
N GLN A 50 -1.31 -28.47 -12.27
CA GLN A 50 -1.35 -28.55 -13.74
C GLN A 50 -2.45 -27.70 -14.40
N PHE A 51 -3.02 -26.75 -13.65
CA PHE A 51 -4.18 -25.97 -14.07
C PHE A 51 -3.77 -24.52 -14.32
N TRP A 52 -3.68 -24.14 -15.58
CA TRP A 52 -3.11 -22.88 -16.05
C TRP A 52 -3.95 -21.64 -15.71
N LEU A 53 -5.25 -21.80 -15.39
CA LEU A 53 -6.12 -20.70 -14.95
C LEU A 53 -5.74 -20.09 -13.60
N TRP A 54 -4.82 -20.73 -12.86
CA TRP A 54 -4.26 -20.13 -11.65
C TRP A 54 -3.32 -18.94 -11.93
N LEU A 55 -2.75 -18.83 -13.14
CA LEU A 55 -1.95 -17.64 -13.51
C LEU A 55 -2.77 -16.34 -13.51
N PRO A 56 -3.90 -16.24 -14.24
CA PRO A 56 -4.71 -15.02 -14.23
C PRO A 56 -5.29 -14.73 -12.83
N ALA A 57 -5.65 -15.76 -12.05
CA ALA A 57 -6.08 -15.59 -10.67
C ALA A 57 -4.96 -15.03 -9.76
N GLY A 58 -3.73 -15.55 -9.89
CA GLY A 58 -2.56 -15.06 -9.15
C GLY A 58 -2.20 -13.62 -9.51
N LEU A 59 -2.26 -13.27 -10.79
CA LEU A 59 -2.08 -11.88 -11.25
C LEU A 59 -3.16 -10.95 -10.69
N ALA A 60 -4.42 -11.36 -10.73
CA ALA A 60 -5.53 -10.57 -10.18
C ALA A 60 -5.38 -10.35 -8.68
N LEU A 61 -5.03 -11.40 -7.93
CA LEU A 61 -4.79 -11.33 -6.49
C LEU A 61 -3.57 -10.45 -6.16
N GLY A 62 -2.48 -10.56 -6.92
CA GLY A 62 -1.29 -9.74 -6.76
C GLY A 62 -1.54 -8.25 -7.00
N LEU A 63 -2.29 -7.93 -8.05
CA LEU A 63 -2.72 -6.57 -8.35
C LEU A 63 -3.67 -6.04 -7.28
N ALA A 64 -4.69 -6.82 -6.89
CA ALA A 64 -5.62 -6.43 -5.83
C ALA A 64 -4.87 -6.15 -4.52
N THR A 65 -3.95 -7.02 -4.12
CA THR A 65 -3.16 -6.85 -2.91
C THR A 65 -2.24 -5.63 -2.99
N GLY A 66 -1.58 -5.42 -4.13
CA GLY A 66 -0.70 -4.28 -4.37
C GLY A 66 -1.43 -2.92 -4.42
N VAL A 67 -2.71 -2.90 -4.79
CA VAL A 67 -3.55 -1.70 -4.84
C VAL A 67 -4.27 -1.43 -3.51
N ILE A 68 -4.69 -2.49 -2.81
CA ILE A 68 -5.52 -2.40 -1.59
C ILE A 68 -4.66 -2.21 -0.33
N MET A 69 -3.51 -2.87 -0.22
CA MET A 69 -2.69 -2.70 0.98
C MET A 69 -2.16 -1.27 1.01
N LYS A 70 -2.55 -0.53 2.04
CA LYS A 70 -2.04 0.82 2.30
C LYS A 70 -0.51 0.71 2.45
N PRO A 71 0.28 1.46 1.68
CA PRO A 71 1.73 1.38 1.75
C PRO A 71 2.18 1.60 3.20
N PRO A 72 3.16 0.82 3.69
CA PRO A 72 3.78 1.10 4.98
C PRO A 72 4.28 2.54 4.93
N ALA A 73 3.68 3.36 5.79
CA ALA A 73 4.17 4.69 6.07
C ALA A 73 5.47 4.50 6.84
N GLU A 74 6.57 4.94 6.23
CA GLU A 74 7.69 5.49 6.99
C GLU A 74 7.41 6.97 7.25
#